data_AF-A0A8H3G9H8-F1
#
_entry.id   AF-A0A8H3G9H8-F1
#
_cell.length_a   1.000
_cell.length_b   1.000
_cell.length_c   1.000
_cell.angle_alpha   90.00
_cell.angle_beta   90.00
_cell.angle_gamma   90.00
#
_symmetry.space_group_name_H-M   'P 1'
#
loop_
_entity.id
_entity.type
_entity.pdbx_description
1 polymer ?
#
loop_
_entity_poly.entity_id
_entity_poly.type
_entity_poly.pdbx_seq_one_letter_code
_entity_poly.pdbx_strand_id
1 'polypeptide(L)'
;PNPLSSAPTNQRQILFMSITWAPGYSVDLTDAATVASRYLRGLGRPVQIDFRLDSGNENDLVKWYRERSNPLVHAVQLRRERQGPYFHQFVVFELKDNGGLFRIDRRLRPDEDSPQNCLKDEGIPAFDTIEPVTAWNDPLFVASDCLISIEFKVNVSLAGILKVCQRIHSHLSARVYTLQRYNCYFFAQTIISCVACGTSDQYIVGDQSWFLGNGTKPPLPKRQRAVFNFYNNPTSLSTSGDQYMDLAGYPQLSASLSIATVGFTYDWSFLDDEIQRTFGLDPVHGMEGPLRRTAQEMQLALEEYWSKERTIVQKLIDTRNRMLIIPSGLWGVNEKTISPRIVDTITLEARVRWQAFLLSLRNGDHLRDYVFCSDPLPRPGEPLNRPRRRNAGLLLSPSELQSILVQRVDREYDKIWGIISTEYIQEAAEQALQIRLHSFKQNMTIRINRSEMQDGYQEKDHPEHSLGTIPRYTTPQGTTFWRRKKAKQEQEPNSLRESTMVEMQEYLTRLVQAHSIRVEEYRWLTRASAPDVARDVTKVMDEIWTTLIE
;
A
#
# COMPACT_ATOMS: atom_id res chain seq x y z
N PRO A 1 56.14 -41.28 15.69
CA PRO A 1 55.80 -40.24 14.69
C PRO A 1 54.37 -40.44 14.18
N ASN A 2 53.40 -39.77 14.81
CA ASN A 2 51.98 -39.87 14.44
C ASN A 2 51.72 -39.05 13.16
N PRO A 3 50.93 -39.57 12.21
CA PRO A 3 50.58 -38.82 11.01
C PRO A 3 49.56 -37.75 11.38
N LEU A 4 49.91 -36.50 11.06
CA LEU A 4 49.00 -35.35 11.13
C LEU A 4 47.76 -35.63 10.30
N SER A 5 46.62 -35.74 10.98
CA SER A 5 45.28 -35.76 10.41
C SER A 5 45.06 -34.51 9.54
N SER A 6 44.91 -34.72 8.24
CA SER A 6 44.49 -33.69 7.30
C SER A 6 43.03 -33.33 7.56
N ALA A 7 42.79 -32.30 8.36
CA ALA A 7 41.47 -31.71 8.50
C ALA A 7 40.97 -31.27 7.10
N PRO A 8 39.72 -31.56 6.73
CA PRO A 8 39.20 -31.27 5.40
C PRO A 8 39.24 -29.76 5.13
N THR A 9 39.77 -29.39 3.96
CA THR A 9 40.01 -28.03 3.46
C THR A 9 38.80 -27.09 3.58
N ASN A 10 37.58 -27.63 3.67
CA ASN A 10 36.34 -26.89 3.85
C ASN A 10 36.26 -26.12 5.18
N GLN A 11 36.91 -26.59 6.26
CA GLN A 11 36.94 -25.85 7.54
C GLN A 11 37.84 -24.60 7.50
N ARG A 12 38.85 -24.56 6.63
CA ARG A 12 39.75 -23.39 6.50
C ARG A 12 39.11 -22.22 5.76
N GLN A 13 38.12 -22.44 4.90
CA GLN A 13 37.40 -21.36 4.21
C GLN A 13 36.34 -20.68 5.09
N ILE A 14 35.73 -21.43 6.02
CA ILE A 14 34.84 -20.86 7.05
C ILE A 14 35.64 -19.88 7.94
N LEU A 15 36.94 -20.16 8.17
CA LEU A 15 37.84 -19.29 8.92
C LEU A 15 38.23 -17.98 8.18
N PHE A 16 38.06 -17.92 6.85
CA PHE A 16 38.42 -16.75 6.03
C PHE A 16 37.28 -15.74 5.85
N MET A 17 36.04 -16.11 6.18
CA MET A 17 35.02 -15.14 6.57
C MET A 17 35.29 -14.71 8.02
N SER A 18 36.44 -14.08 8.27
CA SER A 18 36.67 -13.49 9.58
C SER A 18 35.57 -12.46 9.82
N ILE A 19 34.90 -12.60 10.96
CA ILE A 19 33.78 -11.78 11.44
C ILE A 19 33.99 -10.27 11.22
N THR A 20 35.25 -9.82 11.20
CA THR A 20 35.70 -8.47 10.88
C THR A 20 35.25 -7.92 9.51
N TRP A 21 34.64 -8.73 8.65
CA TRP A 21 34.20 -8.31 7.31
C TRP A 21 32.71 -8.55 7.05
N ALA A 22 31.89 -8.79 8.08
CA ALA A 22 30.45 -8.96 7.87
C ALA A 22 29.83 -7.76 7.11
N PRO A 23 28.83 -7.97 6.24
CA PRO A 23 28.19 -6.88 5.50
C PRO A 23 27.71 -5.78 6.45
N GLY A 24 28.16 -4.53 6.22
CA GLY A 24 27.84 -3.37 7.07
C GLY A 24 28.94 -2.94 8.04
N TYR A 25 30.10 -3.64 8.07
CA TYR A 25 31.28 -3.23 8.84
C TYR A 25 32.05 -2.03 8.25
N SER A 26 31.64 -1.51 7.08
CA SER A 26 32.42 -0.52 6.30
C SER A 26 32.52 0.87 6.93
N VAL A 27 31.76 1.11 8.01
CA VAL A 27 32.02 2.22 8.93
C VAL A 27 31.90 1.63 10.31
N ASP A 28 32.99 1.03 10.78
CA ASP A 28 33.08 0.75 12.20
C ASP A 28 32.98 2.11 12.90
N LEU A 29 31.84 2.40 13.52
CA LEU A 29 31.67 3.61 14.32
C LEU A 29 32.62 3.61 15.52
N THR A 30 33.34 2.51 15.75
CA THR A 30 34.43 2.42 16.71
C THR A 30 35.80 2.73 16.10
N ASP A 31 35.92 2.88 14.77
CA ASP A 31 37.15 3.37 14.14
C ASP A 31 37.43 4.81 14.60
N ALA A 32 38.47 4.95 15.43
CA ALA A 32 38.84 6.22 16.02
C ALA A 32 39.11 7.30 14.97
N ALA A 33 39.61 6.94 13.79
CA ALA A 33 39.85 7.90 12.70
C ALA A 33 38.54 8.44 12.13
N THR A 34 37.54 7.58 11.93
CA THR A 34 36.19 7.98 11.51
C THR A 34 35.50 8.83 12.57
N VAL A 35 35.55 8.42 13.85
CA VAL A 35 34.97 9.19 14.97
C VAL A 35 35.61 10.58 15.08
N ALA A 36 36.94 10.65 15.00
CA ALA A 36 37.67 11.92 15.03
C ALA A 36 37.31 12.80 13.82
N SER A 37 37.23 12.22 12.62
CA SER A 37 36.87 12.96 11.40
C SER A 37 35.44 13.51 11.45
N ARG A 38 34.49 12.75 12.00
CA ARG A 38 33.11 13.21 12.25
C ARG A 38 33.08 14.35 13.26
N TYR A 39 33.84 14.22 14.35
CA TYR A 39 33.96 15.25 15.38
C TYR A 39 34.53 16.55 14.81
N LEU A 40 35.63 16.48 14.05
CA LEU A 40 36.26 17.63 13.40
C LEU A 40 35.34 18.34 12.39
N ARG A 41 34.39 17.61 11.78
CA ARG A 41 33.39 18.16 10.86
C ARG A 41 32.08 18.58 11.54
N GLY A 42 31.95 18.43 12.86
CA GLY A 42 30.74 18.77 13.59
C GLY A 42 29.52 17.91 13.24
N LEU A 43 29.71 16.69 12.72
CA LEU A 43 28.62 15.81 12.29
C LEU A 43 27.94 15.07 13.45
N GLY A 44 28.43 15.23 14.68
CA GLY A 44 27.89 14.52 15.84
C GLY A 44 27.97 12.98 15.71
N ARG A 45 27.29 12.29 16.63
CA ARG A 45 27.19 10.83 16.63
C ARG A 45 26.00 10.37 15.78
N PRO A 46 26.09 9.20 15.14
CA PRO A 46 24.91 8.55 14.57
C PRO A 46 23.84 8.36 15.64
N VAL A 47 22.59 8.56 15.24
CA VAL A 47 21.42 8.35 16.09
C VAL A 47 20.88 6.97 15.78
N GLN A 48 20.76 6.12 16.80
CA GLN A 48 20.10 4.84 16.65
C GLN A 48 18.61 5.07 16.43
N ILE A 49 18.05 4.41 15.41
CA ILE A 49 16.61 4.38 15.20
C ILE A 49 16.06 3.37 16.20
N ASP A 50 15.50 3.85 17.30
CA ASP A 50 14.75 3.03 18.24
C ASP A 50 13.38 3.69 18.49
N PHE A 51 12.32 2.91 18.34
CA PHE A 51 10.94 3.35 18.59
C PHE A 51 10.42 2.92 19.96
N ARG A 52 11.23 2.23 20.75
CA ARG A 52 10.93 1.94 22.15
C ARG A 52 10.97 3.27 22.91
N LEU A 53 9.85 3.60 23.53
CA LEU A 53 9.78 4.69 24.49
C LEU A 53 10.18 4.13 25.84
N ASP A 54 11.37 4.47 26.31
CA ASP A 54 11.74 4.20 27.69
C ASP A 54 10.80 5.01 28.60
N SER A 55 10.30 4.38 29.67
CA SER A 55 9.31 4.94 30.58
C SER A 55 9.87 6.16 31.32
N GLY A 56 9.85 7.33 30.69
CA GLY A 56 10.14 8.63 31.32
C GLY A 56 11.09 9.56 30.58
N ASN A 57 11.87 9.08 29.59
CA ASN A 57 12.81 9.92 28.85
C ASN A 57 12.47 9.97 27.36
N GLU A 58 12.62 11.16 26.76
CA GLU A 58 12.58 11.32 25.30
C GLU A 58 13.74 10.53 24.69
N ASN A 59 13.44 9.63 23.77
CA ASN A 59 14.48 8.86 23.10
C ASN A 59 15.27 9.75 22.11
N ASP A 60 16.51 9.36 21.82
CA ASP A 60 17.42 10.16 20.98
C ASP A 60 16.86 10.41 19.57
N LEU A 61 16.05 9.49 19.04
CA LEU A 61 15.41 9.62 17.73
C LEU A 61 14.37 10.74 17.71
N VAL A 62 13.48 10.82 18.71
CA VAL A 62 12.46 11.86 18.81
C VAL A 62 13.13 13.22 19.02
N LYS A 63 14.16 13.28 19.87
CA LYS A 63 14.97 14.49 20.06
C LYS A 63 15.60 14.93 18.75
N TRP A 64 16.28 14.02 18.04
CA TRP A 64 16.91 14.29 16.74
C TRP A 64 15.90 14.79 15.70
N TYR A 65 14.68 14.25 15.67
CA TYR A 65 13.61 14.68 14.77
C TYR A 65 13.14 16.10 15.09
N ARG A 66 12.89 16.43 16.37
CA ARG A 66 12.42 17.75 16.81
C ARG A 66 13.45 18.86 16.61
N GLU A 67 14.74 18.51 16.66
CA GLU A 67 15.84 19.44 16.36
C GLU A 67 15.96 19.81 14.87
N ARG A 68 15.06 19.31 13.99
CA ARG A 68 15.01 19.70 12.59
C ARG A 68 14.14 20.94 12.42
N SER A 69 14.75 22.02 11.93
CA SER A 69 14.04 23.27 11.60
C SER A 69 13.00 23.08 10.49
N ASN A 70 13.29 22.19 9.54
CA ASN A 70 12.38 21.84 8.46
C ASN A 70 12.45 20.33 8.16
N PRO A 71 11.49 19.51 8.65
CA PRO A 71 11.50 18.06 8.45
C PRO A 71 10.92 17.66 7.09
N LEU A 72 11.05 18.49 6.04
CA LEU A 72 10.61 18.17 4.69
C LEU A 72 11.78 17.65 3.87
N VAL A 73 11.62 16.47 3.30
CA VAL A 73 12.57 15.78 2.43
C VAL A 73 12.39 16.27 1.00
N HIS A 74 13.48 16.76 0.42
CA HIS A 74 13.55 17.24 -0.96
C HIS A 74 13.97 16.15 -1.93
N ALA A 75 14.96 15.34 -1.57
CA ALA A 75 15.46 14.28 -2.43
C ALA A 75 15.87 13.04 -1.62
N VAL A 76 15.79 11.86 -2.24
CA VAL A 76 16.19 10.58 -1.66
C VAL A 76 16.95 9.76 -2.71
N GLN A 77 18.02 9.10 -2.29
CA GLN A 77 18.82 8.22 -3.13
C GLN A 77 18.97 6.84 -2.50
N LEU A 78 18.74 5.79 -3.29
CA LEU A 78 19.23 4.44 -2.98
C LEU A 78 20.66 4.33 -3.48
N ARG A 79 21.59 3.99 -2.60
CA ARG A 79 23.02 3.94 -2.90
C ARG A 79 23.62 2.60 -2.55
N ARG A 80 24.71 2.25 -3.24
CA ARG A 80 25.45 0.99 -3.06
C ARG A 80 26.94 1.24 -2.99
N GLU A 81 27.60 0.78 -1.94
CA GLU A 81 29.05 0.89 -1.80
C GLU A 81 29.78 0.06 -2.87
N ARG A 82 30.90 0.58 -3.38
CA ARG A 82 31.70 -0.04 -4.46
C ARG A 82 32.69 -1.10 -3.96
N GLN A 83 32.98 -1.10 -2.66
CA GLN A 83 33.99 -1.98 -2.08
C GLN A 83 33.35 -3.32 -1.70
N GLY A 84 33.88 -4.40 -2.27
CA GLY A 84 33.55 -5.76 -1.85
C GLY A 84 34.24 -6.15 -0.53
N PRO A 85 33.93 -7.33 0.04
CA PRO A 85 33.11 -8.39 -0.57
C PRO A 85 31.60 -8.14 -0.52
N TYR A 86 31.14 -7.19 0.29
CA TYR A 86 29.72 -6.88 0.46
C TYR A 86 29.39 -5.47 -0.01
N PHE A 87 28.61 -5.38 -1.09
CA PHE A 87 28.16 -4.10 -1.65
C PHE A 87 26.98 -3.56 -0.84
N HIS A 88 27.29 -2.98 0.32
CA HIS A 88 26.30 -2.48 1.27
C HIS A 88 25.36 -1.45 0.62
N GLN A 89 24.05 -1.55 0.88
CA GLN A 89 23.04 -0.63 0.38
C GLN A 89 22.45 0.22 1.51
N PHE A 90 22.29 1.50 1.22
CA PHE A 90 21.80 2.49 2.17
C PHE A 90 20.98 3.57 1.47
N VAL A 91 20.27 4.37 2.26
CA VAL A 91 19.50 5.51 1.77
C VAL A 91 20.20 6.80 2.19
N VAL A 92 20.33 7.75 1.26
CA VAL A 92 20.69 9.13 1.60
C VAL A 92 19.52 10.02 1.25
N PHE A 93 19.19 10.98 2.10
CA PHE A 93 18.15 11.95 1.82
C PHE A 93 18.59 13.36 2.19
N GLU A 94 18.04 14.33 1.47
CA GLU A 94 18.28 15.75 1.67
C GLU A 94 17.02 16.41 2.20
N LEU A 95 17.15 17.17 3.28
CA LEU A 95 16.09 18.03 3.78
C LEU A 95 16.08 19.36 3.01
N LYS A 96 14.88 19.88 2.79
CA LYS A 96 14.62 21.13 2.08
C LYS A 96 15.26 22.32 2.80
N ASP A 97 15.51 23.40 2.06
CA ASP A 97 15.96 24.70 2.57
C ASP A 97 17.28 24.59 3.36
N ASN A 98 18.22 23.77 2.86
CA ASN A 98 19.50 23.45 3.51
C ASN A 98 19.35 22.79 4.89
N GLY A 99 18.29 22.01 5.11
CA GLY A 99 18.07 21.28 6.36
C GLY A 99 19.08 20.16 6.65
N GLY A 100 20.02 19.91 5.72
CA GLY A 100 21.10 18.93 5.85
C GLY A 100 20.85 17.66 5.03
N LEU A 101 21.93 16.89 4.84
CA LEU A 101 21.90 15.57 4.22
C LEU A 101 22.11 14.51 5.29
N PHE A 102 21.39 13.40 5.17
CA PHE A 102 21.44 12.31 6.14
C PHE A 102 21.48 10.96 5.44
N ARG A 103 22.25 10.03 6.01
CA ARG A 103 22.31 8.63 5.65
C ARG A 103 21.48 7.82 6.64
N ILE A 104 20.66 6.90 6.13
CA ILE A 104 19.96 5.88 6.90
C ILE A 104 20.47 4.51 6.49
N ASP A 105 20.74 3.69 7.48
CA ASP A 105 21.43 2.43 7.32
C ASP A 105 20.84 1.35 8.25
N ARG A 106 20.97 0.09 7.83
CA ARG A 106 20.70 -1.11 8.64
C ARG A 106 21.94 -1.99 8.66
N ARG A 107 22.40 -2.35 9.86
CA ARG A 107 23.64 -3.09 10.08
C ARG A 107 23.48 -4.21 11.10
N LEU A 108 24.50 -5.06 11.13
CA LEU A 108 24.82 -5.90 12.28
C LEU A 108 25.30 -4.99 13.43
N ARG A 109 24.91 -5.29 14.66
CA ARG A 109 25.41 -4.56 15.84
C ARG A 109 26.94 -4.68 15.94
N PRO A 110 27.69 -3.59 16.16
CA PRO A 110 29.15 -3.65 16.31
C PRO A 110 29.61 -4.55 17.47
N ASP A 111 28.77 -4.68 18.51
CA ASP A 111 29.02 -5.44 19.73
C ASP A 111 28.28 -6.80 19.76
N GLU A 112 27.92 -7.35 18.59
CA GLU A 112 27.26 -8.65 18.52
C GLU A 112 28.25 -9.79 18.83
N ASP A 113 28.03 -10.50 19.94
CA ASP A 113 28.87 -11.61 20.39
C ASP A 113 28.80 -12.84 19.47
N SER A 114 27.72 -12.98 18.68
CA SER A 114 27.49 -14.14 17.83
C SER A 114 26.95 -13.75 16.45
N PRO A 115 27.75 -13.07 15.61
CA PRO A 115 27.35 -12.57 14.30
C PRO A 115 26.90 -13.69 13.36
N GLN A 116 27.39 -14.92 13.53
CA GLN A 116 26.91 -16.11 12.82
C GLN A 116 25.42 -16.39 13.01
N ASN A 117 24.77 -15.86 14.06
CA ASN A 117 23.33 -15.97 14.24
C ASN A 117 22.55 -15.21 13.14
N CYS A 118 23.17 -14.25 12.44
CA CYS A 118 22.55 -13.63 11.27
C CYS A 118 22.37 -14.60 10.08
N LEU A 119 23.04 -15.76 10.11
CA LEU A 119 22.86 -16.84 9.12
C LEU A 119 21.67 -17.73 9.44
N LYS A 120 21.02 -17.56 10.59
CA LYS A 120 19.82 -18.33 10.94
C LYS A 120 18.56 -17.55 10.59
N ASP A 121 17.45 -18.25 10.44
CA ASP A 121 16.17 -17.62 10.14
C ASP A 121 15.69 -16.70 11.27
N GLU A 122 16.10 -16.96 12.53
CA GLU A 122 15.80 -16.09 13.67
C GLU A 122 16.55 -14.74 13.60
N GLY A 123 17.70 -14.71 12.92
CA GLY A 123 18.55 -13.54 12.82
C GLY A 123 19.11 -13.04 14.15
N ILE A 124 19.49 -11.77 14.16
CA ILE A 124 19.91 -11.01 15.35
C ILE A 124 19.15 -9.67 15.40
N PRO A 125 19.14 -8.93 16.51
CA PRO A 125 18.57 -7.58 16.52
C PRO A 125 19.19 -6.70 15.45
N ALA A 126 18.36 -6.08 14.60
CA ALA A 126 18.84 -5.13 13.61
C ALA A 126 19.35 -3.85 14.27
N PHE A 127 20.45 -3.30 13.75
CA PHE A 127 21.00 -2.02 14.20
C PHE A 127 20.82 -0.97 13.11
N ASP A 128 19.76 -0.17 13.26
CA ASP A 128 19.41 0.84 12.28
C ASP A 128 19.82 2.22 12.79
N THR A 129 20.42 3.03 11.92
CA THR A 129 20.97 4.34 12.31
C THR A 129 20.63 5.43 11.30
N ILE A 130 20.62 6.68 11.79
CA ILE A 130 20.57 7.89 10.97
C ILE A 130 21.75 8.76 11.34
N GLU A 131 22.51 9.22 10.36
CA GLU A 131 23.66 10.09 10.58
C GLU A 131 23.76 11.21 9.53
N PRO A 132 24.16 12.43 9.92
CA PRO A 132 24.39 13.49 8.95
C PRO A 132 25.63 13.21 8.10
N VAL A 133 25.58 13.66 6.85
CA VAL A 133 26.65 13.57 5.85
C VAL A 133 26.84 14.93 5.19
N THR A 134 28.05 15.22 4.69
CA THR A 134 28.35 16.53 4.09
C THR A 134 27.99 16.62 2.61
N ALA A 135 27.83 15.47 1.93
CA ALA A 135 27.51 15.39 0.52
C ALA A 135 26.91 14.03 0.16
N TRP A 136 26.26 13.93 -1.01
CA TRP A 136 25.77 12.66 -1.56
C TRP A 136 26.87 11.58 -1.69
N ASN A 137 28.09 12.01 -1.98
CA ASN A 137 29.31 11.19 -2.02
C ASN A 137 30.29 11.66 -0.92
N ASP A 138 29.85 11.68 0.34
CA ASP A 138 30.70 12.14 1.43
C ASP A 138 31.97 11.25 1.54
N PRO A 139 33.17 11.84 1.45
CA PRO A 139 34.43 11.09 1.47
C PRO A 139 34.74 10.41 2.81
N LEU A 140 33.96 10.66 3.88
CA LEU A 140 34.04 9.85 5.11
C LEU A 140 33.60 8.40 4.88
N PHE A 141 32.78 8.17 3.85
CA PHE A 141 32.22 6.87 3.56
C PHE A 141 32.91 6.24 2.35
N VAL A 142 32.79 4.92 2.27
CA VAL A 142 33.20 4.17 1.08
C VAL A 142 32.47 4.74 -0.15
N ALA A 143 33.23 4.94 -1.23
CA ALA A 143 32.67 5.39 -2.50
C ALA A 143 31.49 4.50 -2.91
N SER A 144 30.40 5.13 -3.32
CA SER A 144 29.15 4.44 -3.65
C SER A 144 28.61 4.86 -5.01
N ASP A 145 27.82 3.99 -5.61
CA ASP A 145 27.02 4.25 -6.79
C ASP A 145 25.60 4.62 -6.40
N CYS A 146 25.03 5.64 -7.06
CA CYS A 146 23.61 5.95 -6.97
C CYS A 146 22.85 4.97 -7.86
N LEU A 147 21.95 4.19 -7.27
CA LEU A 147 21.11 3.22 -7.98
C LEU A 147 19.80 3.86 -8.45
N ILE A 148 19.15 4.57 -7.53
CA ILE A 148 17.89 5.28 -7.76
C ILE A 148 18.02 6.65 -7.11
N SER A 149 17.59 7.70 -7.80
CA SER A 149 17.45 9.05 -7.26
C SER A 149 16.02 9.51 -7.46
N ILE A 150 15.38 9.97 -6.40
CA ILE A 150 14.05 10.56 -6.42
C ILE A 150 14.18 12.00 -5.93
N GLU A 151 13.73 12.92 -6.77
CA GLU A 151 13.67 14.35 -6.47
C GLU A 151 12.20 14.76 -6.37
N PHE A 152 11.78 15.29 -5.22
CA PHE A 152 10.40 15.64 -4.97
C PHE A 152 10.12 17.09 -5.39
N LYS A 153 9.19 17.26 -6.33
CA LYS A 153 8.60 18.56 -6.67
C LYS A 153 7.66 19.04 -5.56
N VAL A 154 7.02 18.09 -4.88
CA VAL A 154 6.29 18.31 -3.63
C VAL A 154 6.98 17.55 -2.51
N ASN A 155 7.71 18.28 -1.66
CA ASN A 155 8.51 17.69 -0.59
C ASN A 155 7.68 16.78 0.33
N VAL A 156 8.31 15.71 0.81
CA VAL A 156 7.69 14.68 1.65
C VAL A 156 8.06 14.91 3.11
N SER A 157 7.21 14.57 4.06
CA SER A 157 7.59 14.64 5.48
C SER A 157 8.64 13.58 5.82
N LEU A 158 9.69 13.95 6.55
CA LEU A 158 10.66 13.05 7.18
C LEU A 158 9.97 12.04 8.10
N ALA A 159 8.85 12.43 8.72
CA ALA A 159 8.03 11.50 9.50
C ALA A 159 7.56 10.31 8.67
N GLY A 160 7.40 10.48 7.34
CA GLY A 160 7.06 9.40 6.44
C GLY A 160 8.16 8.35 6.34
N ILE A 161 9.41 8.76 6.16
CA ILE A 161 10.56 7.84 6.19
C ILE A 161 10.63 7.12 7.53
N LEU A 162 10.46 7.85 8.64
CA LEU A 162 10.52 7.27 9.98
C LEU A 162 9.34 6.31 10.26
N LYS A 163 8.15 6.57 9.70
CA LYS A 163 7.01 5.65 9.77
C LYS A 163 7.32 4.35 9.03
N VAL A 164 8.00 4.39 7.87
CA VAL A 164 8.46 3.18 7.18
C VAL A 164 9.43 2.38 8.07
N CYS A 165 10.44 3.05 8.65
CA CYS A 165 11.37 2.41 9.57
C CYS A 165 10.64 1.78 10.78
N GLN A 166 9.65 2.48 11.34
CA GLN A 166 8.82 1.98 12.44
C GLN A 166 8.06 0.71 12.04
N ARG A 167 7.44 0.70 10.85
CA ARG A 167 6.73 -0.50 10.36
C ARG A 167 7.69 -1.67 10.18
N ILE A 168 8.87 -1.45 9.61
CA ILE A 168 9.94 -2.47 9.53
C ILE A 168 10.30 -3.00 10.93
N HIS A 169 10.49 -2.12 11.92
CA HIS A 169 10.85 -2.47 13.31
C HIS A 169 9.77 -3.24 14.05
N SER A 170 8.50 -2.93 13.77
CA SER A 170 7.36 -3.62 14.36
C SER A 170 7.01 -4.93 13.66
N HIS A 171 7.52 -5.15 12.44
CA HIS A 171 7.22 -6.34 11.66
C HIS A 171 7.85 -7.59 12.28
N LEU A 172 7.06 -8.65 12.45
CA LEU A 172 7.46 -9.87 13.15
C LEU A 172 8.77 -10.47 12.60
N SER A 173 8.90 -10.52 11.27
CA SER A 173 10.08 -11.05 10.59
C SER A 173 11.16 -10.00 10.31
N ALA A 174 10.78 -8.74 10.06
CA ALA A 174 11.69 -7.74 9.50
C ALA A 174 12.40 -6.89 10.56
N ARG A 175 12.03 -7.06 11.84
CA ARG A 175 12.69 -6.43 13.00
C ARG A 175 14.09 -6.96 13.31
N VAL A 176 14.43 -8.13 12.75
CA VAL A 176 15.75 -8.75 12.90
C VAL A 176 16.59 -8.54 11.64
N TYR A 177 17.90 -8.62 11.81
CA TYR A 177 18.87 -8.69 10.73
C TYR A 177 19.17 -10.15 10.42
N THR A 178 18.82 -10.57 9.19
CA THR A 178 19.24 -11.85 8.61
C THR A 178 20.06 -11.60 7.36
N LEU A 179 21.13 -12.37 7.15
CA LEU A 179 21.96 -12.20 5.95
C LEU A 179 21.17 -12.51 4.67
N GLN A 180 20.22 -13.43 4.76
CA GLN A 180 19.43 -13.92 3.64
C GLN A 180 18.34 -12.94 3.20
N ARG A 181 17.55 -12.39 4.14
CA ARG A 181 16.28 -11.72 3.82
C ARG A 181 16.25 -10.26 4.27
N TYR A 182 16.44 -9.99 5.56
CA TYR A 182 16.08 -8.72 6.20
C TYR A 182 17.29 -7.84 6.55
N ASN A 183 18.28 -7.81 5.65
CA ASN A 183 19.52 -7.05 5.78
C ASN A 183 19.41 -5.61 5.21
N CYS A 184 20.56 -4.97 4.98
CA CYS A 184 20.66 -3.64 4.38
C CYS A 184 20.01 -3.50 2.99
N TYR A 185 20.02 -4.54 2.14
CA TYR A 185 19.35 -4.53 0.83
C TYR A 185 17.84 -4.36 1.01
N PHE A 186 17.23 -5.22 1.82
CA PHE A 186 15.80 -5.15 2.12
C PHE A 186 15.42 -3.81 2.74
N PHE A 187 16.16 -3.35 3.74
CA PHE A 187 15.85 -2.11 4.45
C PHE A 187 15.88 -0.89 3.52
N ALA A 188 16.97 -0.71 2.78
CA ALA A 188 17.12 0.43 1.89
C ALA A 188 16.12 0.39 0.72
N GLN A 189 15.89 -0.79 0.14
CA GLN A 189 14.91 -0.97 -0.94
C GLN A 189 13.46 -0.78 -0.47
N THR A 190 13.14 -1.17 0.78
CA THR A 190 11.81 -0.97 1.36
C THR A 190 11.54 0.51 1.58
N ILE A 191 12.51 1.25 2.14
CA ILE A 191 12.39 2.69 2.36
C ILE A 191 12.19 3.42 1.03
N ILE A 192 13.07 3.23 0.05
CA ILE A 192 12.99 3.98 -1.22
C ILE A 192 11.65 3.73 -1.90
N SER A 193 11.19 2.48 -1.89
CA SER A 193 9.96 2.11 -2.56
C SER A 193 8.72 2.66 -1.84
N CYS A 194 8.64 2.50 -0.51
CA CYS A 194 7.50 3.00 0.27
C CYS A 194 7.43 4.53 0.24
N VAL A 195 8.58 5.22 0.27
CA VAL A 195 8.62 6.68 0.17
C VAL A 195 8.16 7.16 -1.20
N ALA A 196 8.59 6.49 -2.27
CA ALA A 196 8.16 6.82 -3.62
C ALA A 196 6.64 6.65 -3.77
N CYS A 197 6.08 5.51 -3.34
CA CYS A 197 4.64 5.26 -3.37
C CYS A 197 3.86 6.20 -2.45
N GLY A 198 4.41 6.52 -1.28
CA GLY A 198 3.82 7.42 -0.29
C GLY A 198 3.68 8.87 -0.76
N THR A 199 4.41 9.29 -1.79
CA THR A 199 4.30 10.67 -2.32
C THR A 199 3.00 10.96 -3.05
N SER A 200 2.33 9.95 -3.62
CA SER A 200 0.98 10.12 -4.16
C SER A 200 -0.07 10.17 -3.06
N ASP A 201 0.19 9.47 -1.97
CA ASP A 201 -0.77 9.21 -0.93
C ASP A 201 -0.52 10.19 0.22
N GLN A 202 -1.26 11.30 0.21
CA GLN A 202 -1.19 12.35 1.24
C GLN A 202 -1.40 11.82 2.68
N TYR A 203 -1.80 10.55 2.84
CA TYR A 203 -1.93 9.81 4.08
C TYR A 203 -0.63 9.70 4.90
N ILE A 204 0.55 9.68 4.26
CA ILE A 204 1.82 9.67 5.02
C ILE A 204 2.07 11.01 5.75
N VAL A 205 1.37 12.08 5.35
CA VAL A 205 1.50 13.42 5.95
C VAL A 205 0.67 13.57 7.24
N GLY A 206 -0.25 12.65 7.51
CA GLY A 206 -1.39 12.88 8.41
C GLY A 206 -1.17 12.71 9.92
N ASP A 207 -0.24 11.89 10.38
CA ASP A 207 -0.13 11.58 11.80
C ASP A 207 1.28 11.77 12.37
N GLN A 208 1.54 13.00 12.83
CA GLN A 208 2.73 13.33 13.62
C GLN A 208 2.50 13.15 15.14
N SER A 209 1.32 12.65 15.56
CA SER A 209 0.95 12.63 16.98
C SER A 209 1.92 11.82 17.83
N TRP A 210 2.48 10.76 17.25
CA TRP A 210 3.46 9.89 17.90
C TRP A 210 4.81 10.57 18.18
N PHE A 211 5.21 11.59 17.41
CA PHE A 211 6.42 12.38 17.69
C PHE A 211 6.20 13.51 18.69
N LEU A 212 4.97 14.04 18.75
CA LEU A 212 4.72 15.32 19.40
C LEU A 212 4.17 15.17 20.83
N GLY A 213 3.91 13.94 21.27
CA GLY A 213 3.21 13.69 22.53
C GLY A 213 1.79 14.26 22.48
N ASN A 214 0.96 13.90 23.46
CA ASN A 214 -0.49 14.18 23.47
C ASN A 214 -0.90 15.68 23.54
N GLY A 215 -0.02 16.65 23.26
CA GLY A 215 -0.23 18.06 23.62
C GLY A 215 -0.36 19.07 22.48
N THR A 216 0.34 18.92 21.34
CA THR A 216 0.44 20.00 20.36
C THR A 216 0.55 19.49 18.92
N LYS A 217 -0.51 19.63 18.13
CA LYS A 217 -0.43 19.48 16.67
C LYS A 217 0.26 20.73 16.09
N PRO A 218 1.29 20.61 15.26
CA PRO A 218 1.90 21.78 14.64
C PRO A 218 0.94 22.32 13.56
N PRO A 219 1.02 23.61 13.22
CA PRO A 219 0.24 24.15 12.13
C PRO A 219 0.72 23.53 10.80
N LEU A 220 -0.09 22.63 10.23
CA LEU A 220 0.07 22.22 8.83
C LEU A 220 0.01 23.47 7.93
N PRO A 221 0.88 23.60 6.91
CA PRO A 221 0.76 24.63 5.89
C PRO A 221 -0.66 24.69 5.32
N LYS A 222 -1.21 25.90 5.11
CA LYS A 222 -2.60 26.12 4.64
C LYS A 222 -2.98 25.25 3.43
N ARG A 223 -2.02 25.04 2.51
CA ARG A 223 -2.17 24.22 1.29
C ARG A 223 -2.38 22.73 1.59
N GLN A 224 -1.74 22.17 2.61
CA GLN A 224 -1.92 20.76 3.02
C GLN A 224 -3.23 20.57 3.79
N ARG A 225 -3.62 21.55 4.61
CA ARG A 225 -4.87 21.51 5.39
C ARG A 225 -6.12 21.49 4.49
N ALA A 226 -6.11 22.24 3.39
CA ALA A 226 -7.27 22.31 2.51
C ALA A 226 -7.47 21.05 1.65
N VAL A 227 -6.38 20.40 1.20
CA VAL A 227 -6.48 19.13 0.47
C VAL A 227 -6.82 17.96 1.40
N PHE A 228 -6.30 17.96 2.64
CA PHE A 228 -6.69 17.00 3.68
C PHE A 228 -8.19 17.07 4.02
N ASN A 229 -8.79 18.27 4.00
CA ASN A 229 -10.23 18.43 4.24
C ASN A 229 -11.09 17.96 3.04
N PHE A 230 -10.61 18.09 1.80
CA PHE A 230 -11.33 17.67 0.59
C PHE A 230 -11.63 16.16 0.56
N TYR A 231 -10.66 15.32 0.96
CA TYR A 231 -10.83 13.86 0.95
C TYR A 231 -11.62 13.32 2.16
N ASN A 232 -11.53 14.00 3.31
CA ASN A 232 -12.21 13.55 4.53
C ASN A 232 -13.66 14.07 4.65
N ASN A 233 -14.06 15.06 3.84
CA ASN A 233 -15.42 15.60 3.88
C ASN A 233 -15.82 16.25 2.52
N PRO A 234 -16.22 15.45 1.51
CA PRO A 234 -16.44 15.94 0.14
C PRO A 234 -17.64 16.91 -0.01
N THR A 235 -18.45 17.11 1.02
CA THR A 235 -19.63 17.99 1.01
C THR A 235 -19.35 19.45 1.38
N SER A 236 -18.14 19.83 1.80
CA SER A 236 -17.91 21.13 2.45
C SER A 236 -17.20 22.23 1.62
N LEU A 237 -17.24 22.21 0.29
CA LEU A 237 -16.64 23.28 -0.54
C LEU A 237 -17.56 23.72 -1.67
N SER A 238 -18.30 24.82 -1.45
CA SER A 238 -19.06 25.50 -2.51
C SER A 238 -18.63 26.96 -2.76
N THR A 239 -17.52 27.47 -2.19
CA THR A 239 -17.29 28.93 -2.18
C THR A 239 -15.85 29.46 -2.31
N SER A 240 -14.83 28.68 -2.66
CA SER A 240 -13.52 29.31 -2.97
C SER A 240 -12.90 28.76 -4.24
N GLY A 241 -12.98 29.56 -5.31
CA GLY A 241 -12.23 29.35 -6.54
C GLY A 241 -10.78 29.75 -6.34
N ASP A 242 -9.89 28.77 -6.28
CA ASP A 242 -8.48 28.90 -6.66
C ASP A 242 -7.91 27.50 -6.91
N GLN A 243 -7.32 27.33 -8.09
CA GLN A 243 -6.57 26.19 -8.64
C GLN A 243 -6.40 24.97 -7.71
N TYR A 244 -7.41 24.10 -7.65
CA TYR A 244 -7.29 22.72 -7.20
C TYR A 244 -7.07 21.80 -8.42
N MET A 245 -6.51 20.61 -8.18
CA MET A 245 -6.49 19.50 -9.15
C MET A 245 -7.80 19.50 -9.95
N ASP A 246 -7.69 19.74 -11.25
CA ASP A 246 -8.82 19.84 -12.15
C ASP A 246 -9.47 18.45 -12.32
N LEU A 247 -10.28 18.05 -11.34
CA LEU A 247 -11.18 16.91 -11.47
C LEU A 247 -12.27 17.17 -12.52
N ALA A 248 -12.41 18.40 -13.05
CA ALA A 248 -13.26 18.66 -14.20
C ALA A 248 -12.74 17.99 -15.49
N GLY A 249 -11.48 17.51 -15.49
CA GLY A 249 -10.96 16.62 -16.53
C GLY A 249 -11.46 15.17 -16.44
N TYR A 250 -12.09 14.76 -15.34
CA TYR A 250 -12.63 13.39 -15.14
C TYR A 250 -14.08 13.42 -14.61
N PRO A 251 -15.03 14.04 -15.34
CA PRO A 251 -16.42 14.17 -14.90
C PRO A 251 -17.10 12.83 -14.64
N GLN A 252 -16.64 11.74 -15.29
CA GLN A 252 -17.14 10.39 -15.08
C GLN A 252 -16.88 9.86 -13.66
N LEU A 253 -15.71 10.14 -13.07
CA LEU A 253 -15.31 9.62 -11.75
C LEU A 253 -16.00 10.37 -10.60
N SER A 254 -16.15 11.69 -10.75
CA SER A 254 -16.95 12.54 -9.86
C SER A 254 -18.44 12.17 -9.91
N ALA A 255 -18.99 12.01 -11.12
CA ALA A 255 -20.34 11.51 -11.32
C ALA A 255 -20.51 10.11 -10.73
N SER A 256 -19.50 9.24 -10.81
CA SER A 256 -19.56 7.86 -10.30
C SER A 256 -19.49 7.76 -8.77
N LEU A 257 -18.63 8.55 -8.11
CA LEU A 257 -18.61 8.67 -6.65
C LEU A 257 -19.89 9.32 -6.14
N SER A 258 -20.41 10.32 -6.86
CA SER A 258 -21.71 10.92 -6.58
C SER A 258 -22.84 9.90 -6.79
N ILE A 259 -22.88 9.12 -7.87
CA ILE A 259 -23.89 8.08 -8.10
C ILE A 259 -23.78 6.96 -7.06
N ALA A 260 -22.59 6.57 -6.61
CA ALA A 260 -22.42 5.56 -5.57
C ALA A 260 -22.66 6.08 -4.15
N THR A 261 -22.82 7.40 -3.93
CA THR A 261 -23.07 7.97 -2.59
C THR A 261 -24.47 8.58 -2.50
N VAL A 262 -24.90 9.29 -3.55
CA VAL A 262 -26.24 9.87 -3.78
C VAL A 262 -27.21 8.82 -4.31
N GLY A 263 -26.76 7.83 -5.07
CA GLY A 263 -27.63 6.74 -5.54
C GLY A 263 -28.06 5.76 -4.44
N PHE A 264 -27.56 5.86 -3.20
CA PHE A 264 -28.09 5.09 -2.06
C PHE A 264 -29.02 5.91 -1.14
N THR A 265 -29.33 7.15 -1.53
CA THR A 265 -30.54 7.85 -1.09
C THR A 265 -31.57 7.71 -2.19
N TYR A 266 -32.06 6.49 -2.44
CA TYR A 266 -33.17 6.33 -3.37
C TYR A 266 -34.41 7.00 -2.76
N ASP A 267 -34.98 7.91 -3.55
CA ASP A 267 -36.31 8.40 -3.31
C ASP A 267 -37.31 7.29 -3.66
N TRP A 268 -37.79 6.58 -2.64
CA TRP A 268 -38.81 5.54 -2.80
C TRP A 268 -40.19 6.12 -3.19
N SER A 269 -40.31 7.44 -3.38
CA SER A 269 -41.51 8.08 -3.93
C SER A 269 -41.95 7.46 -5.26
N PHE A 270 -41.03 6.87 -6.04
CA PHE A 270 -41.38 6.17 -7.27
C PHE A 270 -42.34 4.99 -7.03
N LEU A 271 -42.29 4.36 -5.84
CA LEU A 271 -43.21 3.29 -5.47
C LEU A 271 -44.63 3.84 -5.35
N ASP A 272 -44.76 5.02 -4.73
CA ASP A 272 -46.03 5.75 -4.57
C ASP A 272 -46.54 6.23 -5.93
N ASP A 273 -45.67 6.79 -6.79
CA ASP A 273 -46.00 7.20 -8.16
C ASP A 273 -46.43 6.04 -9.05
N GLU A 274 -45.78 4.87 -8.92
CA GLU A 274 -46.10 3.70 -9.74
C GLU A 274 -47.37 3.01 -9.24
N ILE A 275 -47.65 3.03 -7.94
CA ILE A 275 -48.94 2.60 -7.39
C ILE A 275 -50.05 3.50 -7.92
N GLN A 276 -49.84 4.83 -7.91
CA GLN A 276 -50.79 5.78 -8.50
C GLN A 276 -50.98 5.52 -10.00
N ARG A 277 -49.89 5.29 -10.74
CA ARG A 277 -49.90 5.05 -12.19
C ARG A 277 -50.54 3.72 -12.59
N THR A 278 -50.24 2.65 -11.85
CA THR A 278 -50.69 1.27 -12.16
C THR A 278 -52.15 1.06 -11.80
N PHE A 279 -52.60 1.67 -10.70
CA PHE A 279 -53.95 1.48 -10.19
C PHE A 279 -54.90 2.64 -10.56
N GLY A 280 -54.41 3.68 -11.23
CA GLY A 280 -55.21 4.85 -11.59
C GLY A 280 -55.83 5.53 -10.37
N LEU A 281 -55.11 5.52 -9.25
CA LEU A 281 -55.59 6.07 -7.99
C LEU A 281 -55.54 7.60 -8.09
N ASP A 282 -56.69 8.19 -8.40
CA ASP A 282 -56.92 9.62 -8.27
C ASP A 282 -56.95 9.94 -6.76
N PRO A 283 -56.11 10.86 -6.23
CA PRO A 283 -55.94 11.11 -4.78
C PRO A 283 -57.22 11.56 -4.03
N VAL A 284 -58.35 11.65 -4.73
CA VAL A 284 -59.58 12.29 -4.26
C VAL A 284 -60.57 11.28 -3.64
N HIS A 285 -60.42 9.95 -3.80
CA HIS A 285 -61.48 9.00 -3.42
C HIS A 285 -61.00 7.81 -2.56
N GLY A 286 -60.81 8.03 -1.26
CA GLY A 286 -61.18 7.19 -0.09
C GLY A 286 -60.84 5.68 0.00
N MET A 287 -60.38 5.03 -1.07
CA MET A 287 -59.95 3.63 -1.15
C MET A 287 -58.43 3.49 -0.91
N GLU A 288 -57.74 4.61 -0.65
CA GLU A 288 -56.29 4.66 -0.43
C GLU A 288 -55.83 3.84 0.79
N GLY A 289 -56.66 3.67 1.82
CA GLY A 289 -56.22 3.21 3.14
C GLY A 289 -55.42 1.89 3.15
N PRO A 290 -55.94 0.78 2.59
CA PRO A 290 -55.25 -0.52 2.66
C PRO A 290 -54.05 -0.63 1.72
N LEU A 291 -54.22 -0.24 0.44
CA LEU A 291 -53.16 -0.32 -0.57
C LEU A 291 -51.98 0.61 -0.25
N ARG A 292 -52.26 1.84 0.18
CA ARG A 292 -51.23 2.80 0.60
C ARG A 292 -50.51 2.36 1.86
N ARG A 293 -51.22 1.71 2.79
CA ARG A 293 -50.59 1.12 3.98
C ARG A 293 -49.68 -0.05 3.61
N THR A 294 -50.13 -0.98 2.76
CA THR A 294 -49.29 -2.07 2.26
C THR A 294 -48.05 -1.54 1.54
N ALA A 295 -48.21 -0.48 0.74
CA ALA A 295 -47.10 0.18 0.05
C ALA A 295 -46.08 0.82 1.01
N GLN A 296 -46.56 1.56 2.01
CA GLN A 296 -45.72 2.18 3.04
C GLN A 296 -44.99 1.14 3.87
N GLU A 297 -45.64 0.03 4.23
CA GLU A 297 -45.00 -1.06 4.97
C GLU A 297 -43.95 -1.79 4.12
N MET A 298 -44.22 -2.00 2.83
CA MET A 298 -43.23 -2.54 1.89
C MET A 298 -42.04 -1.58 1.71
N GLN A 299 -42.31 -0.27 1.64
CA GLN A 299 -41.26 0.75 1.62
C GLN A 299 -40.41 0.69 2.88
N LEU A 300 -41.01 0.61 4.07
CA LEU A 300 -40.28 0.48 5.34
C LEU A 300 -39.46 -0.81 5.41
N ALA A 301 -40.00 -1.94 4.93
CA ALA A 301 -39.28 -3.20 4.87
C ALA A 301 -38.08 -3.14 3.89
N LEU A 302 -38.24 -2.44 2.76
CA LEU A 302 -37.16 -2.17 1.81
C LEU A 302 -36.11 -1.24 2.44
N GLU A 303 -36.52 -0.16 3.12
CA GLU A 303 -35.62 0.75 3.81
C GLU A 303 -34.84 0.04 4.94
N GLU A 304 -35.49 -0.83 5.71
CA GLU A 304 -34.85 -1.62 6.75
C GLU A 304 -33.86 -2.64 6.16
N TYR A 305 -34.25 -3.35 5.09
CA TYR A 305 -33.36 -4.24 4.36
C TYR A 305 -32.13 -3.49 3.83
N TRP A 306 -32.34 -2.37 3.14
CA TRP A 306 -31.26 -1.55 2.58
C TRP A 306 -30.38 -0.91 3.66
N SER A 307 -30.94 -0.55 4.81
CA SER A 307 -30.16 -0.07 5.95
C SER A 307 -29.22 -1.14 6.50
N LYS A 308 -29.66 -2.40 6.57
CA LYS A 308 -28.82 -3.55 6.96
C LYS A 308 -27.76 -3.85 5.90
N GLU A 309 -28.16 -3.85 4.63
CA GLU A 309 -27.27 -4.08 3.48
C GLU A 309 -26.31 -2.92 3.22
N ARG A 310 -26.59 -1.70 3.71
CA ARG A 310 -25.66 -0.56 3.64
C ARG A 310 -24.32 -0.91 4.26
N THR A 311 -24.27 -1.79 5.27
CA THR A 311 -23.00 -2.26 5.83
C THR A 311 -22.22 -3.15 4.87
N ILE A 312 -22.88 -3.96 4.04
CA ILE A 312 -22.26 -4.81 3.02
C ILE A 312 -21.85 -3.97 1.82
N VAL A 313 -22.70 -3.05 1.38
CA VAL A 313 -22.38 -2.08 0.33
C VAL A 313 -21.23 -1.18 0.76
N GLN A 314 -21.22 -0.69 2.01
CA GLN A 314 -20.11 0.08 2.55
C GLN A 314 -18.85 -0.78 2.65
N LYS A 315 -18.94 -2.05 3.06
CA LYS A 315 -17.80 -2.98 2.98
C LYS A 315 -17.34 -3.18 1.54
N LEU A 316 -18.24 -3.23 0.56
CA LEU A 316 -17.92 -3.32 -0.87
C LEU A 316 -17.26 -2.04 -1.37
N ILE A 317 -17.73 -0.86 -0.95
CA ILE A 317 -17.16 0.44 -1.28
C ILE A 317 -15.82 0.62 -0.58
N ASP A 318 -15.68 0.23 0.68
CA ASP A 318 -14.43 0.27 1.42
C ASP A 318 -13.45 -0.75 0.85
N THR A 319 -13.91 -1.96 0.51
CA THR A 319 -13.12 -2.98 -0.18
C THR A 319 -12.76 -2.50 -1.58
N ARG A 320 -13.65 -1.81 -2.29
CA ARG A 320 -13.40 -1.18 -3.60
C ARG A 320 -12.40 -0.06 -3.47
N ASN A 321 -12.55 0.86 -2.53
CA ASN A 321 -11.63 1.98 -2.29
C ASN A 321 -10.27 1.44 -1.86
N ARG A 322 -10.24 0.42 -1.00
CA ARG A 322 -9.06 -0.38 -0.71
C ARG A 322 -8.54 -1.02 -1.98
N MET A 323 -9.35 -1.62 -2.85
CA MET A 323 -8.98 -2.15 -4.16
C MET A 323 -8.67 -1.10 -5.22
N LEU A 324 -8.88 0.19 -4.99
CA LEU A 324 -8.38 1.27 -5.84
C LEU A 324 -7.04 1.78 -5.29
N ILE A 325 -6.83 1.63 -3.98
CA ILE A 325 -5.60 1.97 -3.25
C ILE A 325 -4.56 0.83 -3.34
N ILE A 326 -4.98 -0.44 -3.35
CA ILE A 326 -4.20 -1.68 -3.16
C ILE A 326 -3.76 -2.42 -4.46
N PRO A 327 -4.27 -2.21 -5.70
CA PRO A 327 -3.69 -2.91 -6.87
C PRO A 327 -2.23 -2.53 -7.10
N SER A 328 -1.79 -1.41 -6.53
CA SER A 328 -0.39 -1.05 -6.42
C SER A 328 0.16 -1.33 -5.03
N GLY A 329 0.01 -2.56 -4.53
CA GLY A 329 1.05 -3.10 -3.63
C GLY A 329 2.42 -2.75 -4.23
N LEU A 330 3.42 -2.54 -3.39
CA LEU A 330 4.73 -2.06 -3.81
C LEU A 330 5.26 -2.82 -5.06
N TRP A 331 4.88 -4.09 -5.16
CA TRP A 331 5.24 -5.04 -6.20
C TRP A 331 4.09 -5.60 -7.03
N GLY A 332 2.92 -4.97 -6.94
CA GLY A 332 1.69 -5.55 -7.44
C GLY A 332 1.42 -6.85 -6.69
N VAL A 333 1.00 -6.75 -5.41
CA VAL A 333 0.29 -7.84 -4.74
C VAL A 333 -0.89 -8.17 -5.63
N ASN A 334 -0.59 -9.13 -6.50
CA ASN A 334 -1.32 -9.76 -7.57
C ASN A 334 -2.77 -9.28 -7.69
N GLU A 335 -3.22 -8.98 -8.92
CA GLU A 335 -4.63 -9.11 -9.32
C GLU A 335 -5.27 -10.42 -8.80
N LYS A 336 -4.45 -11.42 -8.45
CA LYS A 336 -4.83 -12.71 -7.85
C LYS A 336 -5.01 -12.72 -6.32
N THR A 337 -4.47 -11.77 -5.55
CA THR A 337 -4.46 -11.81 -4.07
C THR A 337 -5.62 -11.06 -3.45
N ILE A 338 -6.06 -9.95 -4.05
CA ILE A 338 -7.45 -9.56 -3.91
C ILE A 338 -8.20 -10.40 -4.92
N SER A 339 -8.33 -11.67 -4.57
CA SER A 339 -8.92 -12.66 -5.45
C SER A 339 -10.26 -12.10 -5.95
N PRO A 340 -10.59 -12.25 -7.25
CA PRO A 340 -11.97 -12.18 -7.69
C PRO A 340 -12.89 -12.85 -6.67
N ARG A 341 -12.44 -13.93 -6.01
CA ARG A 341 -13.13 -14.57 -4.88
C ARG A 341 -13.55 -13.66 -3.73
N ILE A 342 -12.84 -12.61 -3.33
CA ILE A 342 -13.30 -11.71 -2.25
C ILE A 342 -14.48 -10.88 -2.75
N VAL A 343 -14.34 -10.26 -3.93
CA VAL A 343 -15.44 -9.54 -4.58
C VAL A 343 -16.59 -10.50 -4.84
N ASP A 344 -16.33 -11.68 -5.40
CA ASP A 344 -17.29 -12.76 -5.67
C ASP A 344 -17.92 -13.30 -4.38
N THR A 345 -17.20 -13.37 -3.26
CA THR A 345 -17.75 -13.84 -1.97
C THR A 345 -18.69 -12.79 -1.40
N ILE A 346 -18.28 -11.52 -1.38
CA ILE A 346 -19.16 -10.44 -0.90
C ILE A 346 -20.35 -10.26 -1.85
N THR A 347 -20.12 -10.42 -3.15
CA THR A 347 -21.13 -10.46 -4.22
C THR A 347 -22.13 -11.59 -4.00
N LEU A 348 -21.63 -12.79 -3.75
CA LEU A 348 -22.46 -13.98 -3.55
C LEU A 348 -23.25 -13.84 -2.26
N GLU A 349 -22.64 -13.34 -1.19
CA GLU A 349 -23.32 -13.06 0.07
C GLU A 349 -24.46 -12.05 -0.14
N ALA A 350 -24.20 -10.92 -0.80
CA ALA A 350 -25.22 -9.92 -1.12
C ALA A 350 -26.37 -10.52 -1.97
N ARG A 351 -26.04 -11.34 -2.98
CA ARG A 351 -27.03 -12.00 -3.84
C ARG A 351 -27.87 -13.04 -3.11
N VAL A 352 -27.26 -13.83 -2.21
CA VAL A 352 -27.98 -14.82 -1.39
C VAL A 352 -28.93 -14.12 -0.41
N ARG A 353 -28.48 -13.03 0.23
CA ARG A 353 -29.34 -12.22 1.12
C ARG A 353 -30.49 -11.58 0.36
N TRP A 354 -30.23 -11.10 -0.84
CA TRP A 354 -31.25 -10.56 -1.73
C TRP A 354 -32.30 -11.59 -2.11
N GLN A 355 -31.88 -12.78 -2.54
CA GLN A 355 -32.79 -13.87 -2.87
C GLN A 355 -33.61 -14.32 -1.66
N ALA A 356 -33.00 -14.37 -0.48
CA ALA A 356 -33.72 -14.68 0.77
C ALA A 356 -34.78 -13.62 1.09
N PHE A 357 -34.48 -12.34 0.89
CA PHE A 357 -35.44 -11.24 1.05
C PHE A 357 -36.58 -11.30 0.02
N LEU A 358 -36.28 -11.56 -1.26
CA LEU A 358 -37.31 -11.73 -2.28
C LEU A 358 -38.22 -12.94 -1.97
N LEU A 359 -37.66 -14.02 -1.42
CA LEU A 359 -38.44 -15.18 -0.97
C LEU A 359 -39.32 -14.86 0.24
N SER A 360 -38.83 -14.09 1.23
CA SER A 360 -39.66 -13.68 2.37
C SER A 360 -40.79 -12.77 1.94
N LEU A 361 -40.54 -11.85 1.00
CA LEU A 361 -41.57 -11.06 0.35
C LEU A 361 -42.59 -11.96 -0.33
N ARG A 362 -42.16 -12.95 -1.13
CA ARG A 362 -43.04 -13.86 -1.90
C ARG A 362 -43.90 -14.78 -1.03
N ASN A 363 -43.35 -15.27 0.07
CA ASN A 363 -44.05 -16.14 1.02
C ASN A 363 -45.09 -15.40 1.87
N GLY A 364 -45.17 -14.08 1.72
CA GLY A 364 -46.06 -13.23 2.48
C GLY A 364 -45.69 -13.21 3.95
N ASP A 365 -44.46 -13.54 4.34
CA ASP A 365 -44.05 -13.56 5.75
C ASP A 365 -44.17 -12.15 6.39
N HIS A 366 -44.22 -11.11 5.55
CA HIS A 366 -44.47 -9.72 5.90
C HIS A 366 -45.91 -9.24 5.61
N LEU A 367 -46.75 -10.06 4.98
CA LEU A 367 -48.11 -9.70 4.51
C LEU A 367 -49.23 -10.61 5.06
N ARG A 368 -48.89 -11.72 5.74
CA ARG A 368 -49.83 -12.76 6.19
C ARG A 368 -50.85 -12.29 7.21
N ASP A 369 -50.55 -11.24 7.98
CA ASP A 369 -51.46 -10.72 9.00
C ASP A 369 -52.58 -9.81 8.43
N TYR A 370 -52.55 -9.53 7.13
CA TYR A 370 -53.47 -8.61 6.50
C TYR A 370 -54.46 -9.35 5.61
N VAL A 371 -55.53 -9.81 6.24
CA VAL A 371 -56.77 -10.18 5.56
C VAL A 371 -57.26 -8.94 4.82
N PHE A 372 -57.17 -8.94 3.49
CA PHE A 372 -57.88 -7.97 2.67
C PHE A 372 -59.35 -8.04 3.09
N CYS A 373 -59.84 -6.97 3.73
CA CYS A 373 -61.25 -6.82 4.06
C CYS A 373 -62.03 -7.01 2.77
N SER A 374 -62.54 -8.23 2.60
CA SER A 374 -63.36 -8.61 1.49
C SER A 374 -64.70 -7.94 1.78
N ASP A 375 -64.97 -6.94 0.96
CA ASP A 375 -66.13 -6.06 0.97
C ASP A 375 -66.12 -4.90 1.99
N PRO A 376 -66.13 -3.64 1.53
CA PRO A 376 -66.48 -2.53 2.39
C PRO A 376 -67.91 -2.78 2.88
N LEU A 377 -68.07 -3.01 4.19
CA LEU A 377 -69.38 -3.06 4.81
C LEU A 377 -70.18 -1.83 4.37
N PRO A 378 -71.41 -2.00 3.85
CA PRO A 378 -72.21 -0.89 3.38
C PRO A 378 -72.37 0.12 4.50
N ARG A 379 -72.10 1.40 4.21
CA ARG A 379 -72.31 2.47 5.19
C ARG A 379 -73.80 2.46 5.58
N PRO A 380 -74.13 2.49 6.88
CA PRO A 380 -75.53 2.50 7.30
C PRO A 380 -76.21 3.75 6.72
N GLY A 381 -77.15 3.55 5.79
CA GLY A 381 -77.94 4.61 5.17
C GLY A 381 -77.77 4.81 3.65
N GLU A 382 -76.88 4.09 2.97
CA GLU A 382 -76.79 4.19 1.49
C GLU A 382 -77.91 3.38 0.80
N PRO A 383 -78.74 4.01 -0.05
CA PRO A 383 -79.82 3.32 -0.76
C PRO A 383 -79.28 2.34 -1.82
N LEU A 384 -79.69 1.07 -1.71
CA LEU A 384 -79.22 -0.07 -2.51
C LEU A 384 -79.44 0.00 -4.04
N ASN A 385 -80.06 1.05 -4.59
CA ASN A 385 -80.63 1.02 -5.94
C ASN A 385 -79.90 1.82 -7.03
N ARG A 386 -78.64 2.24 -6.82
CA ARG A 386 -77.83 2.73 -7.96
C ARG A 386 -77.00 1.57 -8.53
N PRO A 387 -77.16 1.22 -9.82
CA PRO A 387 -76.24 0.30 -10.48
C PRO A 387 -74.88 1.00 -10.48
N ARG A 388 -74.01 0.64 -9.53
CA ARG A 388 -72.61 1.03 -9.55
C ARG A 388 -72.10 0.61 -10.92
N ARG A 389 -71.71 1.59 -11.75
CA ARG A 389 -70.83 1.33 -12.90
C ARG A 389 -69.66 0.56 -12.30
N ARG A 390 -69.65 -0.75 -12.50
CA ARG A 390 -68.47 -1.57 -12.29
C ARG A 390 -67.51 -1.07 -13.35
N ASN A 391 -66.76 -0.02 -13.03
CA ASN A 391 -65.46 0.16 -13.61
C ASN A 391 -64.72 -1.12 -13.19
N ALA A 392 -64.79 -2.13 -14.05
CA ALA A 392 -63.95 -3.31 -13.98
C ALA A 392 -62.53 -2.89 -14.33
N GLY A 393 -62.00 -1.91 -13.60
CA GLY A 393 -60.58 -1.72 -13.48
C GLY A 393 -60.07 -3.03 -12.93
N LEU A 394 -59.20 -3.68 -13.68
CA LEU A 394 -58.57 -4.92 -13.28
C LEU A 394 -57.97 -4.73 -11.90
N LEU A 395 -58.66 -5.24 -10.89
CA LEU A 395 -58.09 -5.39 -9.56
C LEU A 395 -57.08 -6.51 -9.69
N LEU A 396 -55.81 -6.13 -9.82
CA LEU A 396 -54.71 -7.09 -9.69
C LEU A 396 -54.92 -7.82 -8.37
N SER A 397 -54.91 -9.16 -8.43
CA SER A 397 -54.84 -9.98 -7.24
C SER A 397 -53.60 -9.59 -6.43
N PRO A 398 -53.61 -9.76 -5.09
CA PRO A 398 -52.43 -9.52 -4.25
C PRO A 398 -51.18 -10.23 -4.77
N SER A 399 -51.33 -11.43 -5.34
CA SER A 399 -50.25 -12.18 -6.00
C SER A 399 -49.69 -11.52 -7.25
N GLU A 400 -50.53 -10.87 -8.06
CA GLU A 400 -50.09 -10.14 -9.26
C GLU A 400 -49.33 -8.87 -8.88
N LEU A 401 -49.83 -8.10 -7.90
CA LEU A 401 -49.14 -6.92 -7.40
C LEU A 401 -47.77 -7.27 -6.79
N GLN A 402 -47.73 -8.32 -5.97
CA GLN A 402 -46.50 -8.84 -5.38
C GLN A 402 -45.51 -9.29 -6.45
N SER A 403 -45.97 -9.96 -7.52
CA SER A 403 -45.11 -10.36 -8.63
C SER A 403 -44.53 -9.16 -9.38
N ILE A 404 -45.33 -8.11 -9.61
CA ILE A 404 -44.89 -6.88 -10.29
C ILE A 404 -43.82 -6.17 -9.46
N LEU A 405 -44.05 -6.04 -8.14
CA LEU A 405 -43.11 -5.41 -7.23
C LEU A 405 -41.79 -6.18 -7.16
N VAL A 406 -41.84 -7.51 -6.99
CA VAL A 406 -40.64 -8.36 -6.98
C VAL A 406 -39.85 -8.21 -8.29
N GLN A 407 -40.50 -8.26 -9.45
CA GLN A 407 -39.80 -8.10 -10.74
C GLN A 407 -39.15 -6.73 -10.91
N ARG A 408 -39.77 -5.67 -10.40
CA ARG A 408 -39.23 -4.31 -10.48
C ARG A 408 -38.04 -4.14 -9.56
N VAL A 409 -38.17 -4.61 -8.33
CA VAL A 409 -37.15 -4.60 -7.30
C VAL A 409 -35.92 -5.38 -7.78
N ASP A 410 -36.12 -6.56 -8.37
CA ASP A 410 -35.07 -7.38 -8.99
C ASP A 410 -34.38 -6.65 -10.17
N ARG A 411 -35.14 -5.94 -11.01
CA ARG A 411 -34.57 -5.13 -12.11
C ARG A 411 -33.71 -3.97 -11.62
N GLU A 412 -34.10 -3.29 -10.55
CA GLU A 412 -33.27 -2.23 -9.97
C GLU A 412 -32.02 -2.80 -9.31
N TYR A 413 -32.13 -3.97 -8.67
CA TYR A 413 -30.97 -4.70 -8.17
C TYR A 413 -30.01 -5.06 -9.31
N ASP A 414 -30.49 -5.59 -10.43
CA ASP A 414 -29.67 -5.90 -11.61
C ASP A 414 -28.99 -4.66 -12.20
N LYS A 415 -29.63 -3.48 -12.15
CA LYS A 415 -28.99 -2.22 -12.57
C LYS A 415 -27.86 -1.82 -11.63
N ILE A 416 -28.10 -1.84 -10.33
CA ILE A 416 -27.07 -1.58 -9.32
C ILE A 416 -25.93 -2.60 -9.46
N TRP A 417 -26.28 -3.86 -9.72
CA TRP A 417 -25.35 -4.95 -9.94
C TRP A 417 -24.52 -4.77 -11.21
N GLY A 418 -25.14 -4.30 -12.30
CA GLY A 418 -24.45 -3.94 -13.53
C GLY A 418 -23.44 -2.82 -13.32
N ILE A 419 -23.75 -1.86 -12.45
CA ILE A 419 -22.82 -0.79 -12.05
C ILE A 419 -21.69 -1.34 -11.15
N ILE A 420 -21.98 -2.30 -10.28
CA ILE A 420 -20.99 -2.94 -9.39
C ILE A 420 -20.20 -4.04 -10.12
N SER A 421 -20.54 -4.36 -11.37
CA SER A 421 -19.94 -5.45 -12.12
C SER A 421 -18.42 -5.35 -12.20
N THR A 422 -17.77 -6.51 -12.28
CA THR A 422 -16.31 -6.65 -12.29
C THR A 422 -15.63 -5.84 -13.38
N GLU A 423 -16.28 -5.67 -14.55
CA GLU A 423 -15.77 -4.85 -15.65
C GLU A 423 -15.64 -3.38 -15.25
N TYR A 424 -16.66 -2.82 -14.58
CA TYR A 424 -16.63 -1.43 -14.13
C TYR A 424 -15.63 -1.21 -12.98
N ILE A 425 -15.49 -2.18 -12.08
CA ILE A 425 -14.45 -2.14 -11.03
C ILE A 425 -13.05 -2.14 -11.66
N GLN A 426 -12.83 -2.97 -12.68
CA GLN A 426 -11.55 -3.06 -13.39
C GLN A 426 -11.24 -1.75 -14.12
N GLU A 427 -12.20 -1.19 -14.85
CA GLU A 427 -12.02 0.10 -15.53
C GLU A 427 -11.73 1.23 -14.53
N ALA A 428 -12.48 1.30 -13.43
CA ALA A 428 -12.25 2.31 -12.39
C ALA A 428 -10.87 2.15 -11.72
N ALA A 429 -10.40 0.91 -11.52
CA ALA A 429 -9.07 0.63 -10.99
C ALA A 429 -7.97 1.05 -11.96
N GLU A 430 -8.14 0.79 -13.26
CA GLU A 430 -7.20 1.23 -14.29
C GLU A 430 -7.15 2.76 -14.35
N GLN A 431 -8.29 3.44 -14.34
CA GLN A 431 -8.35 4.91 -14.32
C GLN A 431 -7.68 5.49 -13.07
N ALA A 432 -7.95 4.94 -11.89
CA ALA A 432 -7.32 5.36 -10.64
C ALA A 432 -5.80 5.17 -10.67
N LEU A 433 -5.33 4.05 -11.22
CA LEU A 433 -3.91 3.80 -11.44
C LEU A 433 -3.29 4.84 -12.37
N GLN A 434 -3.93 5.16 -13.50
CA GLN A 434 -3.44 6.19 -14.43
C GLN A 434 -3.37 7.58 -13.78
N ILE A 435 -4.39 7.97 -13.00
CA ILE A 435 -4.39 9.23 -12.25
C ILE A 435 -3.21 9.25 -11.24
N ARG A 436 -2.97 8.14 -10.54
CA ARG A 436 -1.84 8.01 -9.61
C ARG A 436 -0.49 8.08 -10.33
N LEU A 437 -0.32 7.38 -11.45
CA LEU A 437 0.90 7.46 -12.27
C LEU A 437 1.14 8.88 -12.78
N HIS A 438 0.08 9.58 -13.18
CA HIS A 438 0.15 10.98 -13.58
C HIS A 438 0.59 11.87 -12.42
N SER A 439 0.01 11.67 -11.23
CA SER A 439 0.39 12.36 -10.00
C SER A 439 1.87 12.14 -9.67
N PHE A 440 2.40 10.92 -9.79
CA PHE A 440 3.84 10.66 -9.60
C PHE A 440 4.71 11.48 -10.56
N LYS A 441 4.37 11.49 -11.86
CA LYS A 441 5.09 12.29 -12.87
C LYS A 441 5.07 13.79 -12.55
N GLN A 442 3.96 14.29 -11.99
CA GLN A 442 3.81 15.68 -11.60
C GLN A 442 4.53 16.02 -10.28
N ASN A 443 4.64 15.08 -9.34
CA ASN A 443 5.11 15.34 -7.98
C ASN A 443 6.57 14.94 -7.72
N MET A 444 7.19 14.15 -8.59
CA MET A 444 8.60 13.79 -8.47
C MET A 444 9.26 13.52 -9.82
N THR A 445 10.59 13.47 -9.80
CA THR A 445 11.43 12.99 -10.89
C THR A 445 12.23 11.80 -10.39
N ILE A 446 12.02 10.62 -10.99
CA ILE A 446 12.72 9.40 -10.66
C ILE A 446 13.82 9.19 -11.71
N ARG A 447 15.04 8.88 -11.28
CA ARG A 447 16.16 8.54 -12.17
C ARG A 447 16.81 7.24 -11.72
N ILE A 448 17.09 6.33 -12.65
CA ILE A 448 17.61 4.98 -12.38
C ILE A 448 18.94 4.78 -13.08
N ASN A 449 19.88 4.12 -12.41
CA ASN A 449 21.14 3.68 -13.00
C ASN A 449 21.00 2.31 -13.68
N ARG A 450 20.84 2.30 -15.00
CA ARG A 450 20.66 1.06 -15.78
C ARG A 450 21.97 0.34 -16.14
N SER A 451 23.12 1.00 -16.06
CA SER A 451 24.40 0.41 -16.49
C SER A 451 24.76 -0.82 -15.66
N GLU A 452 24.40 -0.82 -14.37
CA GLU A 452 24.73 -1.93 -13.47
C GLU A 452 23.96 -3.24 -13.74
N MET A 453 22.82 -3.18 -14.43
CA MET A 453 22.01 -4.37 -14.70
C MET A 453 22.57 -5.22 -15.84
N GLN A 454 23.31 -4.61 -16.77
CA GLN A 454 23.79 -5.30 -17.97
C GLN A 454 25.00 -6.20 -17.70
N ASP A 455 25.79 -5.89 -16.67
CA ASP A 455 27.04 -6.61 -16.40
C ASP A 455 26.86 -7.94 -15.62
N GLY A 456 25.71 -8.13 -14.94
CA GLY A 456 25.49 -9.28 -14.05
C GLY A 456 24.78 -10.49 -14.69
N TYR A 457 24.10 -10.30 -15.82
CA TYR A 457 23.17 -11.28 -16.40
C TYR A 457 23.53 -11.74 -17.81
N GLN A 458 24.77 -11.51 -18.27
CA GLN A 458 25.25 -12.33 -19.37
C GLN A 458 25.38 -13.76 -18.86
N GLU A 459 24.29 -14.51 -19.02
CA GLU A 459 24.19 -15.95 -18.97
C GLU A 459 25.29 -16.50 -19.87
N LYS A 460 26.48 -16.67 -19.27
CA LYS A 460 27.53 -17.44 -19.91
C LYS A 460 26.99 -18.84 -19.93
N ASP A 461 26.59 -19.30 -21.11
CA ASP A 461 26.24 -20.67 -21.43
C ASP A 461 27.05 -21.60 -20.51
N HIS A 462 26.38 -22.15 -19.49
CA HIS A 462 27.05 -22.97 -18.49
C HIS A 462 27.54 -24.24 -19.19
N PRO A 463 28.86 -24.51 -19.25
CA PRO A 463 29.32 -25.84 -19.55
C PRO A 463 28.92 -26.74 -18.39
N GLU A 464 28.41 -27.95 -18.69
CA GLU A 464 28.00 -28.97 -17.72
C GLU A 464 28.99 -29.07 -16.54
N HIS A 465 28.61 -28.53 -15.38
CA HIS A 465 29.42 -28.62 -14.17
C HIS A 465 29.10 -29.91 -13.43
N SER A 466 30.03 -30.87 -13.54
CA SER A 466 30.14 -32.03 -12.65
C SER A 466 30.19 -31.58 -11.17
N LEU A 467 29.43 -32.27 -10.33
CA LEU A 467 29.20 -32.04 -8.88
C LEU A 467 30.44 -32.18 -7.97
N GLY A 468 31.67 -32.05 -8.48
CA GLY A 468 32.89 -32.46 -7.76
C GLY A 468 33.74 -31.36 -7.10
N THR A 469 33.52 -30.08 -7.39
CA THR A 469 34.39 -29.02 -6.83
C THR A 469 33.59 -27.77 -6.46
N ILE A 470 33.55 -27.46 -5.16
CA ILE A 470 33.10 -26.16 -4.65
C ILE A 470 33.88 -25.09 -5.43
N PRO A 471 33.22 -24.13 -6.10
CA PRO A 471 33.91 -23.07 -6.80
C PRO A 471 34.78 -22.35 -5.79
N ARG A 472 36.10 -22.48 -5.94
CA ARG A 472 37.02 -21.58 -5.25
C ARG A 472 36.69 -20.20 -5.82
N TYR A 473 36.09 -19.35 -4.99
CA TYR A 473 36.29 -17.90 -5.13
C TYR A 473 37.81 -17.70 -5.03
N THR A 474 38.49 -17.77 -6.17
CA THR A 474 39.80 -17.18 -6.32
C THR A 474 39.55 -15.71 -6.10
N THR A 475 39.77 -15.23 -4.88
CA THR A 475 40.15 -13.83 -4.65
C THR A 475 41.14 -13.51 -5.76
N PRO A 476 40.81 -12.62 -6.69
CA PRO A 476 41.64 -12.45 -7.86
C PRO A 476 42.92 -11.75 -7.40
N GLN A 477 43.94 -12.54 -7.04
CA GLN A 477 45.25 -12.10 -6.56
C GLN A 477 46.10 -11.48 -7.70
N GLY A 478 45.45 -10.82 -8.66
CA GLY A 478 46.07 -10.24 -9.85
C GLY A 478 45.20 -9.22 -10.59
N THR A 479 44.36 -8.43 -9.91
CA THR A 479 43.43 -7.47 -10.55
C THR A 479 44.04 -6.13 -10.94
N THR A 480 45.35 -6.03 -11.19
CA THR A 480 45.89 -4.86 -11.91
C THR A 480 45.23 -4.71 -13.29
N PHE A 481 44.77 -5.81 -13.91
CA PHE A 481 44.05 -5.80 -15.18
C PHE A 481 42.61 -5.26 -15.09
N TRP A 482 41.85 -5.64 -14.06
CA TRP A 482 40.49 -5.11 -13.83
C TRP A 482 40.52 -3.63 -13.39
N ARG A 483 41.53 -3.21 -12.62
CA ARG A 483 41.76 -1.78 -12.31
C ARG A 483 42.04 -0.96 -13.57
N ARG A 484 42.81 -1.50 -14.54
CA ARG A 484 43.17 -0.77 -15.78
C ARG A 484 42.03 -0.65 -16.79
N LYS A 485 41.15 -1.65 -16.93
CA LYS A 485 39.95 -1.52 -17.77
C LYS A 485 38.91 -0.58 -17.15
N LYS A 486 38.76 -0.58 -15.81
CA LYS A 486 37.86 0.35 -15.11
C LYS A 486 38.36 1.80 -15.11
N ALA A 487 39.68 2.01 -15.08
CA ALA A 487 40.29 3.36 -15.16
C ALA A 487 40.11 4.05 -16.53
N LYS A 488 39.85 3.30 -17.61
CA LYS A 488 39.51 3.89 -18.94
C LYS A 488 38.00 4.01 -19.18
N GLN A 489 37.19 3.33 -18.37
CA GLN A 489 35.76 3.56 -18.23
C GLN A 489 35.49 4.54 -17.06
N GLU A 490 36.45 5.43 -16.81
CA GLU A 490 36.28 6.60 -15.97
C GLU A 490 35.50 7.65 -16.78
N GLN A 491 34.34 8.03 -16.25
CA GLN A 491 33.66 9.31 -16.52
C GLN A 491 32.80 9.46 -17.80
N GLU A 492 32.13 8.42 -18.29
CA GLU A 492 30.72 8.73 -18.56
C GLU A 492 30.03 8.67 -17.20
N PRO A 493 29.62 9.82 -16.63
CA PRO A 493 28.94 9.84 -15.35
C PRO A 493 27.77 8.88 -15.48
N ASN A 494 27.75 7.81 -14.66
CA ASN A 494 26.65 6.83 -14.56
C ASN A 494 25.34 7.58 -14.75
N SER A 495 24.81 7.55 -15.97
CA SER A 495 23.83 8.54 -16.37
C SER A 495 22.52 8.04 -15.83
N LEU A 496 22.18 8.54 -14.64
CA LEU A 496 20.87 8.34 -14.05
C LEU A 496 19.84 8.77 -15.09
N ARG A 497 19.11 7.81 -15.64
CA ARG A 497 18.13 8.06 -16.69
C ARG A 497 16.78 8.31 -16.03
N GLU A 498 16.12 9.40 -16.43
CA GLU A 498 14.75 9.65 -16.01
C GLU A 498 13.87 8.44 -16.36
N SER A 499 13.10 7.98 -15.38
CA SER A 499 12.34 6.74 -15.43
C SER A 499 10.96 6.94 -14.81
N THR A 500 10.03 6.07 -15.16
CA THR A 500 8.69 6.03 -14.56
C THR A 500 8.68 5.26 -13.23
N MET A 501 7.59 5.38 -12.48
CA MET A 501 7.38 4.56 -11.27
C MET A 501 7.42 3.05 -11.59
N VAL A 502 6.80 2.64 -12.70
CA VAL A 502 6.77 1.24 -13.14
C VAL A 502 8.18 0.72 -13.42
N GLU A 503 9.00 1.51 -14.13
CA GLU A 503 10.40 1.14 -14.40
C GLU A 503 11.25 1.07 -13.11
N MET A 504 10.94 1.91 -12.11
CA MET A 504 11.60 1.86 -10.80
C MET A 504 11.22 0.59 -10.03
N GLN A 505 9.94 0.22 -10.04
CA GLN A 505 9.46 -1.04 -9.48
C GLN A 505 10.17 -2.20 -10.17
N GLU A 506 10.11 -2.33 -11.49
CA GLU A 506 10.82 -3.39 -12.22
C GLU A 506 12.31 -3.46 -11.87
N TYR A 507 12.98 -2.32 -11.75
CA TYR A 507 14.39 -2.25 -11.38
C TYR A 507 14.64 -2.77 -9.96
N LEU A 508 13.82 -2.36 -8.98
CA LEU A 508 13.91 -2.90 -7.64
C LEU A 508 13.64 -4.43 -7.67
N THR A 509 12.70 -4.95 -8.48
CA THR A 509 12.35 -6.40 -8.50
C THR A 509 13.59 -7.19 -8.85
N ARG A 510 14.32 -6.70 -9.87
CA ARG A 510 15.57 -7.29 -10.32
C ARG A 510 16.66 -7.17 -9.25
N LEU A 511 16.70 -6.11 -8.44
CA LEU A 511 17.64 -6.02 -7.31
C LEU A 511 17.34 -7.08 -6.23
N VAL A 512 16.06 -7.33 -5.93
CA VAL A 512 15.64 -8.41 -5.01
C VAL A 512 16.03 -9.78 -5.59
N GLN A 513 15.76 -10.02 -6.87
CA GLN A 513 16.14 -11.25 -7.56
C GLN A 513 17.66 -11.48 -7.55
N ALA A 514 18.45 -10.46 -7.92
CA ALA A 514 19.90 -10.54 -7.89
C ALA A 514 20.44 -10.82 -6.48
N HIS A 515 19.85 -10.20 -5.44
CA HIS A 515 20.17 -10.53 -4.05
C HIS A 515 19.85 -12.00 -3.73
N SER A 516 18.68 -12.49 -4.12
CA SER A 516 18.27 -13.87 -3.86
C SER A 516 19.18 -14.92 -4.50
N ILE A 517 19.65 -14.67 -5.73
CA ILE A 517 20.61 -15.55 -6.43
C ILE A 517 21.94 -15.59 -5.67
N ARG A 518 22.47 -14.43 -5.24
CA ARG A 518 23.69 -14.38 -4.42
C ARG A 518 23.53 -15.14 -3.11
N VAL A 519 22.35 -15.12 -2.48
CA VAL A 519 22.10 -15.90 -1.26
C VAL A 519 22.11 -17.40 -1.56
N GLU A 520 21.58 -17.83 -2.71
CA GLU A 520 21.58 -19.24 -3.13
C GLU A 520 22.99 -19.78 -3.45
N GLU A 521 23.93 -18.95 -3.88
CA GLU A 521 25.35 -19.34 -3.98
C GLU A 521 25.91 -19.86 -2.64
N TYR A 522 25.34 -19.41 -1.53
CA TYR A 522 25.67 -19.85 -0.17
C TYR A 522 24.61 -20.78 0.44
N ARG A 523 23.75 -21.42 -0.37
CA ARG A 523 22.65 -22.28 0.10
C ARG A 523 23.08 -23.39 1.06
N TRP A 524 24.29 -23.92 0.91
CA TRP A 524 24.84 -24.92 1.83
C TRP A 524 24.99 -24.39 3.27
N LEU A 525 25.22 -23.09 3.42
CA LEU A 525 25.36 -22.39 4.69
C LEU A 525 24.03 -21.78 5.16
N THR A 526 23.33 -21.10 4.25
CA THR A 526 22.12 -20.33 4.56
C THR A 526 20.85 -21.17 4.57
N ARG A 527 20.87 -22.36 3.94
CA ARG A 527 19.73 -23.24 3.68
C ARG A 527 18.58 -22.58 2.92
N ALA A 528 18.82 -21.42 2.31
CA ALA A 528 17.81 -20.64 1.60
C ALA A 528 17.94 -20.80 0.07
N SER A 529 16.81 -20.92 -0.63
CA SER A 529 16.75 -20.90 -2.09
C SER A 529 16.45 -19.50 -2.61
N ALA A 530 16.88 -19.17 -3.84
CA ALA A 530 16.59 -17.85 -4.41
C ALA A 530 15.08 -17.56 -4.53
N PRO A 531 14.23 -18.49 -5.02
CA PRO A 531 12.78 -18.25 -5.09
C PRO A 531 12.15 -17.96 -3.73
N ASP A 532 12.59 -18.65 -2.67
CA ASP A 532 12.07 -18.43 -1.32
C ASP A 532 12.49 -17.06 -0.78
N VAL A 533 13.77 -16.69 -0.93
CA VAL A 533 14.28 -15.39 -0.48
C VAL A 533 13.57 -14.24 -1.20
N ALA A 534 13.44 -14.31 -2.53
CA ALA A 534 12.77 -13.26 -3.30
C ALA A 534 11.30 -13.13 -2.90
N ARG A 535 10.58 -14.24 -2.80
CA ARG A 535 9.16 -14.26 -2.37
C ARG A 535 8.98 -13.70 -0.97
N ASP A 536 9.80 -14.12 -0.02
CA ASP A 536 9.71 -13.70 1.38
C ASP A 536 10.02 -12.21 1.53
N VAL A 537 11.03 -11.70 0.82
CA VAL A 537 11.38 -10.27 0.80
C VAL A 537 10.24 -9.46 0.21
N THR A 538 9.77 -9.79 -1.00
CA THR A 538 8.67 -9.07 -1.67
C THR A 538 7.41 -9.08 -0.82
N LYS A 539 7.03 -10.24 -0.26
CA LYS A 539 5.86 -10.37 0.62
C LYS A 539 5.95 -9.43 1.82
N VAL A 540 7.09 -9.39 2.51
CA VAL A 540 7.24 -8.53 3.69
C VAL A 540 7.25 -7.04 3.31
N MET A 541 7.83 -6.67 2.17
CA MET A 541 7.74 -5.28 1.69
C MET A 541 6.29 -4.86 1.43
N ASP A 542 5.47 -5.76 0.86
CA ASP A 542 4.06 -5.52 0.62
C ASP A 542 3.23 -5.47 1.92
N GLU A 543 3.52 -6.33 2.90
CA GLU A 543 2.92 -6.29 4.23
C GLU A 543 3.22 -4.95 4.91
N ILE A 544 4.46 -4.48 4.86
CA ILE A 544 4.86 -3.17 5.39
C ILE A 544 4.09 -2.05 4.69
N TRP A 545 4.02 -2.06 3.36
CA TRP A 545 3.24 -1.07 2.61
C TRP A 545 1.77 -1.07 3.00
N THR A 546 1.16 -2.24 3.14
CA THR A 546 -0.23 -2.40 3.56
C THR A 546 -0.48 -1.78 4.94
N THR A 547 0.43 -2.00 5.90
CA THR A 547 0.31 -1.36 7.23
C THR A 547 0.58 0.15 7.24
N LEU A 548 1.14 0.72 6.17
CA LEU A 548 1.36 2.17 6.07
C LEU A 548 0.10 2.90 5.60
N ILE A 549 -0.68 2.26 4.73
CA ILE A 549 -1.93 2.78 4.16
C ILE A 549 -3.14 2.55 5.07
N GLU A 550 -3.07 1.55 5.96
CA GLU A 550 -3.96 1.39 7.12
C GLU A 550 -3.64 2.40 8.23
#